data_AF-A0AAP8U6Z5-F1
#
_entry.id   AF-A0AAP8U6Z5-F1
#
_cell.length_a   1.000
_cell.length_b   1.000
_cell.length_c   1.000
_cell.angle_alpha   90.00
_cell.angle_beta   90.00
_cell.angle_gamma   90.00
#
_symmetry.space_group_name_H-M   'P 1'
#
loop_
_entity.id
_entity.type
_entity.pdbx_description
1 polymer ?
#
loop_
_entity_poly.entity_id
_entity_poly.type
_entity_poly.pdbx_seq_one_letter_code
_entity_poly.pdbx_strand_id
1 'polypeptide(L)'
;MLYHELNEQLKAGDIVYICDYRFNNIDQQPIRHIIPQRVMVFSNSDLPKGKKVYYSEHHFRPLNKKDKPLSRIIAPYDNTGYRSYKGVSLNIFFTKEECIKHYQQQCKQIIKEFEKAKIDKLNYYESKINEIKEEVSGLQLE
;
A
#
# COMPACT_ATOMS: atom_id res chain seq x y z
N MET A 1 1.91 13.18 -2.79
CA MET A 1 1.64 13.82 -1.49
C MET A 1 0.75 12.87 -0.70
N LEU A 2 0.85 12.92 0.62
CA LEU A 2 0.06 12.09 1.52
C LEU A 2 -1.27 12.78 1.84
N TYR A 3 -2.35 12.00 1.98
CA TYR A 3 -3.69 12.55 2.24
C TYR A 3 -3.74 13.50 3.45
N HIS A 4 -3.04 13.16 4.53
CA HIS A 4 -3.06 13.98 5.74
C HIS A 4 -2.40 15.37 5.55
N GLU A 5 -1.64 15.57 4.48
CA GLU A 5 -1.03 16.85 4.12
C GLU A 5 -2.00 17.76 3.35
N LEU A 6 -3.09 17.20 2.82
CA LEU A 6 -4.01 17.87 1.90
C LEU A 6 -5.48 17.78 2.34
N ASN A 7 -5.78 17.08 3.43
CA ASN A 7 -7.15 16.79 3.85
C ASN A 7 -8.02 18.03 4.08
N GLU A 8 -7.45 19.14 4.56
CA GLU A 8 -8.15 20.41 4.77
C GLU A 8 -8.52 21.13 3.46
N GLN A 9 -7.81 20.81 2.37
CA GLN A 9 -8.05 21.39 1.05
C GLN A 9 -9.12 20.62 0.26
N LEU A 10 -9.39 19.37 0.65
CA LEU A 10 -10.32 18.49 -0.04
C LEU A 10 -11.76 18.76 0.40
N LYS A 11 -12.66 18.79 -0.58
CA LYS A 11 -14.10 18.94 -0.38
C LYS A 11 -14.84 17.76 -0.98
N ALA A 12 -16.00 17.42 -0.40
CA ALA A 12 -16.88 16.43 -0.99
C ALA A 12 -17.28 16.86 -2.42
N GLY A 13 -17.21 15.92 -3.36
CA GLY A 13 -17.39 16.16 -4.80
C GLY A 13 -16.10 16.38 -5.58
N ASP A 14 -14.98 16.69 -4.93
CA ASP A 14 -13.69 16.85 -5.60
C ASP A 14 -13.27 15.57 -6.32
N ILE A 15 -12.62 15.74 -7.46
CA ILE A 15 -12.05 14.64 -8.24
C ILE A 15 -10.53 14.69 -8.10
N VAL A 16 -9.96 13.58 -7.64
CA VAL A 16 -8.53 13.44 -7.38
C VAL A 16 -8.04 12.10 -7.89
N TYR A 17 -6.73 11.92 -7.91
CA TYR A 17 -6.07 10.66 -8.25
C TYR A 17 -5.39 10.10 -7.01
N ILE A 18 -5.54 8.79 -6.80
CA ILE A 18 -4.90 8.07 -5.71
C ILE A 18 -4.08 6.90 -6.26
N CYS A 19 -2.99 6.59 -5.58
CA CYS A 19 -2.21 5.38 -5.81
C CYS A 19 -1.45 5.01 -4.53
N ASP A 20 -1.15 3.72 -4.38
CA ASP A 20 -0.26 3.26 -3.31
C ASP A 20 0.19 1.84 -3.61
N TYR A 21 1.48 1.59 -3.62
CA TYR A 21 2.01 0.23 -3.61
C TYR A 21 3.07 0.15 -2.51
N ARG A 22 2.76 -0.58 -1.43
CA ARG A 22 3.61 -0.62 -0.24
C ARG A 22 3.65 -1.99 0.41
N PHE A 23 4.85 -2.37 0.83
CA PHE A 23 5.14 -3.52 1.68
C PHE A 23 5.70 -3.01 3.02
N ASN A 24 5.31 -3.64 4.13
CA ASN A 24 6.05 -3.50 5.40
C ASN A 24 7.20 -4.52 5.47
N ASN A 25 6.96 -5.69 4.88
CA ASN A 25 7.93 -6.74 4.70
C ASN A 25 7.74 -7.27 3.27
N ILE A 26 8.83 -7.26 2.49
CA ILE A 26 8.84 -7.67 1.08
C ILE A 26 8.49 -9.16 0.89
N ASP A 27 8.62 -9.96 1.95
CA ASP A 27 8.30 -11.40 1.95
C ASP A 27 6.83 -11.70 2.22
N GLN A 28 6.04 -10.67 2.50
CA GLN A 28 4.61 -10.77 2.76
C GLN A 28 3.81 -10.13 1.62
N GLN A 29 2.48 -10.27 1.67
CA GLN A 29 1.60 -9.53 0.76
C GLN A 29 1.75 -8.02 0.99
N PRO A 30 1.55 -7.19 -0.04
CA PRO A 30 1.57 -5.75 0.13
C PRO A 30 0.49 -5.35 1.13
N ILE A 31 0.84 -4.50 2.08
CA ILE A 31 -0.12 -3.92 3.02
C ILE A 31 -1.14 -3.05 2.27
N ARG A 32 -0.73 -2.49 1.13
CA ARG A 32 -1.63 -1.75 0.25
C ARG A 32 -1.16 -1.81 -1.19
N HIS A 33 -2.12 -2.07 -2.08
CA HIS A 33 -1.92 -2.06 -3.51
C HIS A 33 -3.14 -1.43 -4.19
N ILE A 34 -2.96 -0.17 -4.61
CA ILE A 34 -3.92 0.67 -5.29
C ILE A 34 -3.21 1.23 -6.52
N ILE A 35 -3.57 0.68 -7.68
CA ILE A 35 -3.13 1.22 -8.97
C ILE A 35 -3.64 2.66 -9.14
N PRO A 36 -2.93 3.52 -9.90
CA PRO A 36 -3.37 4.87 -10.20
C PRO A 36 -4.82 4.88 -10.70
N GLN A 37 -5.70 5.51 -9.93
CA GLN A 37 -7.11 5.59 -10.27
C GLN A 37 -7.70 6.94 -9.88
N ARG A 38 -8.67 7.36 -10.70
CA ARG A 38 -9.45 8.57 -10.51
C ARG A 38 -10.61 8.27 -9.54
N VAL A 39 -10.74 9.09 -8.52
CA VAL A 39 -11.74 8.94 -7.46
C VAL A 39 -12.43 10.26 -7.18
N MET A 40 -13.63 10.17 -6.62
CA MET A 40 -14.33 11.30 -6.05
C MET A 40 -14.26 11.25 -4.53
N VAL A 41 -14.09 12.42 -3.92
CA VAL A 41 -14.08 12.62 -2.48
C VAL A 41 -15.52 12.67 -1.97
N PHE A 42 -15.80 11.94 -0.89
CA PHE A 42 -17.09 11.93 -0.20
C PHE A 42 -16.90 12.27 1.27
N SER A 43 -17.92 12.88 1.86
CA SER A 43 -18.01 13.02 3.32
C SER A 43 -18.32 11.66 3.95
N ASN A 44 -17.78 11.40 5.14
CA ASN A 44 -18.13 10.19 5.88
C ASN A 44 -19.58 10.19 6.40
N SER A 45 -20.29 11.32 6.34
CA SER A 45 -21.75 11.36 6.50
C SER A 45 -22.49 10.52 5.44
N ASP A 46 -21.88 10.32 4.27
CA ASP A 46 -22.48 9.63 3.13
C ASP A 46 -22.16 8.12 3.12
N LEU A 47 -21.57 7.61 4.21
CA LEU A 47 -21.30 6.19 4.37
C LEU A 47 -22.60 5.41 4.56
N PRO A 48 -22.71 4.19 4.01
CA PRO A 48 -23.81 3.28 4.33
C PRO A 48 -23.89 3.04 5.84
N LYS A 49 -25.12 2.87 6.37
CA LYS A 49 -25.32 2.56 7.79
C LYS A 49 -24.44 1.38 8.24
N GLY A 50 -23.79 1.54 9.39
CA GLY A 50 -22.89 0.53 9.96
C GLY A 50 -21.48 0.49 9.36
N LYS A 51 -21.19 1.28 8.32
CA LYS A 51 -19.81 1.47 7.84
C LYS A 51 -19.16 2.63 8.56
N LYS A 52 -17.87 2.47 8.87
CA LYS A 52 -17.04 3.50 9.49
C LYS A 52 -15.69 3.56 8.80
N VAL A 53 -15.28 4.76 8.42
CA VAL A 53 -13.92 5.08 8.01
C VAL A 53 -13.25 5.76 9.21
N TYR A 54 -12.06 5.30 9.57
CA TYR A 54 -11.37 5.77 10.76
C TYR A 54 -10.32 6.82 10.38
N TYR A 55 -10.04 7.73 11.32
CA TYR A 55 -8.97 8.73 11.24
C TYR A 55 -9.10 9.75 10.10
N SER A 56 -10.28 9.86 9.52
CA SER A 56 -10.57 10.72 8.37
C SER A 56 -12.02 11.17 8.44
N GLU A 57 -12.29 12.38 7.94
CA GLU A 57 -13.65 12.88 7.65
C GLU A 57 -14.12 12.51 6.24
N HIS A 58 -13.20 12.03 5.41
CA HIS A 58 -13.43 11.72 4.01
C HIS A 58 -13.27 10.23 3.71
N HIS A 59 -13.95 9.80 2.65
CA HIS A 59 -13.66 8.55 1.95
C HIS A 59 -13.65 8.76 0.45
N PHE A 60 -13.04 7.84 -0.29
CA PHE A 60 -12.95 7.92 -1.73
C PHE A 60 -13.80 6.83 -2.39
N ARG A 61 -14.39 7.18 -3.54
CA ARG A 61 -15.06 6.23 -4.42
C ARG A 61 -14.48 6.31 -5.83
N PRO A 62 -14.01 5.20 -6.42
CA PRO A 62 -13.54 5.21 -7.80
C PRO A 62 -14.63 5.63 -8.77
N LEU A 63 -14.22 6.37 -9.80
CA LEU A 63 -15.12 6.74 -10.90
C LEU A 63 -15.03 5.67 -12.00
N ASN A 64 -16.19 5.35 -12.59
CA ASN A 64 -16.22 4.51 -13.79
C ASN A 64 -15.94 5.34 -15.05
N LYS A 65 -15.97 4.69 -16.23
CA LYS A 65 -15.74 5.35 -17.54
C LYS A 65 -16.75 6.47 -17.87
N LYS A 66 -17.88 6.54 -17.17
CA LYS A 66 -18.94 7.55 -17.33
C LYS A 66 -18.93 8.56 -16.18
N ASP A 67 -17.83 8.66 -15.43
CA ASP A 67 -17.64 9.56 -14.30
C ASP A 67 -18.65 9.39 -13.16
N LYS A 68 -19.27 8.21 -13.07
CA LYS A 68 -20.14 7.86 -11.94
C LYS A 68 -19.35 7.15 -10.86
N PRO A 69 -19.54 7.51 -9.57
CA PRO A 69 -18.88 6.86 -8.45
C PRO A 69 -19.38 5.42 -8.30
N LEU A 70 -18.43 4.51 -8.09
CA LEU A 70 -18.69 3.11 -7.75
C LEU A 70 -19.00 2.96 -6.25
N SER A 71 -19.65 1.87 -5.86
CA SER A 71 -19.98 1.57 -4.45
C SER A 71 -18.75 1.22 -3.59
N ARG A 72 -17.61 0.92 -4.22
CA ARG A 72 -16.36 0.59 -3.53
C ARG A 72 -15.86 1.79 -2.74
N ILE A 73 -15.73 1.63 -1.43
CA ILE A 73 -15.16 2.62 -0.52
C ILE A 73 -13.67 2.37 -0.39
N ILE A 74 -12.88 3.42 -0.53
CA ILE A 74 -11.44 3.44 -0.26
C ILE A 74 -11.20 4.41 0.89
N ALA A 75 -10.70 3.89 2.01
CA ALA A 75 -10.35 4.68 3.16
C ALA A 75 -8.98 5.36 2.96
N PRO A 76 -8.79 6.61 3.43
CA PRO A 76 -7.48 7.26 3.35
C PRO A 76 -6.40 6.58 4.21
N TYR A 77 -6.80 5.86 5.26
CA TYR A 77 -5.89 5.14 6.14
C TYR A 77 -6.17 3.64 6.08
N ASP A 78 -5.11 2.83 6.18
CA ASP A 78 -5.21 1.38 6.23
C ASP A 78 -5.24 0.96 7.69
N ASN A 79 -6.34 0.33 8.06
CA ASN A 79 -6.63 -0.12 9.41
C ASN A 79 -7.02 -1.60 9.44
N THR A 80 -6.70 -2.35 8.37
CA THR A 80 -7.08 -3.76 8.20
C THR A 80 -6.44 -4.69 9.23
N GLY A 81 -5.31 -4.30 9.86
CA GLY A 81 -4.64 -5.08 10.91
C GLY A 81 -5.06 -4.73 12.34
N TYR A 82 -5.09 -3.43 12.70
CA TYR A 82 -5.43 -3.00 14.06
C TYR A 82 -6.06 -1.61 14.08
N ARG A 83 -7.32 -1.53 14.52
CA ARG A 83 -8.14 -0.31 14.38
C ARG A 83 -7.66 0.86 15.22
N SER A 84 -6.91 0.64 16.30
CA SER A 84 -6.40 1.73 17.15
C SER A 84 -5.10 2.37 16.63
N TYR A 85 -4.56 1.88 15.52
CA TYR A 85 -3.38 2.46 14.89
C TYR A 85 -3.77 3.22 13.62
N LYS A 86 -3.38 4.50 13.54
CA LYS A 86 -3.75 5.39 12.43
C LYS A 86 -3.12 4.98 11.10
N GLY A 87 -2.03 4.21 11.12
CA GLY A 87 -1.34 3.76 9.91
C GLY A 87 -0.82 4.93 9.06
N VAL A 88 -0.26 4.61 7.90
CA VAL A 88 0.22 5.61 6.94
C VAL A 88 -0.91 5.96 5.97
N SER A 89 -1.13 7.25 5.76
CA SER A 89 -2.18 7.72 4.86
C SER A 89 -1.90 7.38 3.40
N LEU A 90 -2.95 7.34 2.59
CA LEU A 90 -2.93 7.11 1.15
C LEU A 90 -2.24 8.26 0.41
N ASN A 91 -1.58 7.95 -0.72
CA ASN A 91 -1.09 9.02 -1.60
C ASN A 91 -2.23 9.58 -2.45
N ILE A 92 -2.26 10.91 -2.55
CA ILE A 92 -3.26 11.67 -3.29
C ILE A 92 -2.58 12.74 -4.16
N PHE A 93 -3.16 12.99 -5.32
CA PHE A 93 -2.65 13.89 -6.34
C PHE A 93 -3.82 14.56 -7.08
N PHE A 94 -3.62 15.79 -7.53
CA PHE A 94 -4.62 16.51 -8.31
C PHE A 94 -4.54 16.17 -9.81
N THR A 95 -3.39 15.68 -10.28
CA THR A 95 -3.17 15.29 -11.67
C THR A 95 -2.94 13.79 -11.82
N LYS A 96 -3.28 13.25 -12.99
CA LYS A 96 -3.04 11.83 -13.31
C LYS A 96 -1.55 11.55 -13.46
N GLU A 97 -0.83 12.51 -14.04
CA GLU A 97 0.58 12.44 -14.38
C GLU A 97 1.43 12.30 -13.12
N GLU A 98 1.18 13.12 -12.09
CA GLU A 98 1.87 13.01 -10.80
C GLU A 98 1.59 11.67 -10.11
N CYS A 99 0.33 11.21 -10.16
CA CYS A 99 -0.09 9.95 -9.57
C CYS A 99 0.62 8.76 -10.23
N ILE A 100 0.67 8.73 -11.56
CA ILE A 100 1.38 7.69 -12.32
C ILE A 100 2.89 7.75 -12.05
N LYS A 101 3.49 8.94 -12.08
CA LYS A 101 4.92 9.12 -11.82
C LYS A 101 5.30 8.61 -10.44
N HIS A 102 4.51 8.92 -9.42
CA HIS A 102 4.74 8.44 -8.06
C HIS A 102 4.59 6.91 -7.96
N TYR A 103 3.54 6.34 -8.57
CA TYR A 103 3.35 4.90 -8.57
C TYR A 103 4.49 4.15 -9.26
N GLN A 104 5.00 4.68 -10.38
CA GLN A 104 6.18 4.13 -11.05
C GLN A 104 7.42 4.16 -10.16
N GLN A 105 7.60 5.21 -9.35
CA GLN A 105 8.69 5.27 -8.37
C GLN A 105 8.53 4.20 -7.30
N GLN A 106 7.32 3.99 -6.77
CA GLN A 106 7.04 2.90 -5.82
C GLN A 106 7.35 1.53 -6.43
N CYS A 107 6.90 1.27 -7.67
CA CYS A 107 7.21 0.01 -8.37
C CYS A 107 8.72 -0.20 -8.52
N LYS A 108 9.48 0.83 -8.93
CA LYS A 108 10.94 0.75 -9.08
C LYS A 108 11.62 0.46 -7.75
N GLN A 109 11.14 1.05 -6.65
CA GLN A 109 11.68 0.81 -5.32
C GLN A 109 11.39 -0.62 -4.85
N ILE A 110 10.16 -1.10 -5.04
CA ILE A 110 9.75 -2.47 -4.71
C ILE A 110 10.57 -3.50 -5.50
N ILE A 111 10.82 -3.26 -6.80
CA ILE A 111 11.67 -4.14 -7.61
C ILE A 111 13.06 -4.26 -6.99
N LYS A 112 13.69 -3.12 -6.63
CA LYS A 112 15.01 -3.13 -5.98
C LYS A 112 15.00 -3.89 -4.65
N GLU A 113 13.95 -3.75 -3.87
CA GLU A 113 13.79 -4.48 -2.59
C GLU A 113 13.68 -5.99 -2.81
N PHE A 114 12.90 -6.43 -3.80
CA PHE A 114 12.82 -7.85 -4.17
C PHE A 114 14.14 -8.39 -4.73
N GLU A 115 14.84 -7.63 -5.56
CA GLU A 115 16.16 -8.00 -6.07
C GLU A 115 17.18 -8.18 -4.95
N LYS A 116 17.18 -7.26 -3.99
CA LYS A 116 18.03 -7.37 -2.79
C LYS A 116 17.64 -8.59 -1.95
N ALA A 117 16.35 -8.76 -1.64
CA ALA A 117 15.87 -9.88 -0.84
C ALA A 117 16.18 -11.24 -1.49
N LYS A 118 16.15 -11.32 -2.82
CA LYS A 118 16.57 -12.51 -3.57
C LYS A 118 18.03 -12.88 -3.28
N ILE A 119 18.93 -11.91 -3.32
CA ILE A 119 20.36 -12.12 -3.06
C ILE A 119 20.57 -12.49 -1.58
N ASP A 120 19.98 -11.73 -0.66
CA ASP A 120 20.14 -11.94 0.78
C ASP A 120 19.67 -13.35 1.19
N LYS A 121 18.55 -13.81 0.63
CA LYS A 121 18.01 -15.15 0.88
C LYS A 121 18.89 -16.25 0.31
N LEU A 122 19.44 -16.06 -0.89
CA LEU A 122 20.34 -17.03 -1.50
C LEU A 122 21.57 -17.23 -0.60
N ASN A 123 22.20 -16.13 -0.17
CA ASN A 123 23.35 -16.17 0.74
C ASN A 123 23.01 -16.85 2.08
N TYR A 124 21.83 -16.55 2.63
CA TYR A 124 21.35 -17.19 3.87
C TYR A 124 21.23 -18.71 3.71
N TYR A 125 20.60 -19.18 2.63
CA TYR A 125 20.41 -20.61 2.41
C TYR A 125 21.73 -21.32 2.10
N GLU A 126 22.64 -20.70 1.35
CA GLU A 126 23.98 -21.25 1.12
C GLU A 126 24.76 -21.41 2.43
N SER A 127 24.74 -20.38 3.30
CA SER A 127 25.35 -20.46 4.62
C SER A 127 24.77 -21.59 5.47
N LYS A 128 23.43 -21.72 5.49
CA LYS A 128 22.76 -22.77 6.28
C LYS A 128 23.04 -24.17 5.76
N ILE A 129 23.12 -24.34 4.44
CA ILE A 129 23.49 -25.63 3.85
C ILE A 129 24.91 -26.02 4.23
N ASN A 130 25.86 -25.07 4.23
CA ASN A 130 27.25 -25.35 4.61
C ASN A 130 27.38 -25.72 6.08
N GLU A 131 26.73 -24.98 6.99
CA GLU A 131 26.66 -25.30 8.43
C GLU A 131 26.18 -26.74 8.67
N ILE A 132 25.07 -27.14 8.01
CA ILE A 132 24.54 -28.51 8.13
C ILE A 132 25.50 -29.56 7.55
N LYS A 133 26.21 -29.25 6.45
CA LYS A 133 27.22 -30.18 5.88
C LYS A 133 28.40 -30.41 6.83
N GLU A 134 28.83 -29.36 7.53
CA GLU A 134 29.89 -29.44 8.53
C GLU A 134 29.45 -30.32 9.71
N GLU A 135 28.22 -30.13 10.20
CA GLU A 135 27.64 -30.99 11.24
C GLU A 135 27.59 -32.47 10.81
N VAL A 136 27.10 -32.76 9.60
CA VAL A 136 27.06 -34.13 9.07
C VAL A 136 28.45 -34.75 8.95
N SER A 137 29.44 -33.98 8.50
CA SER A 137 30.82 -34.47 8.34
C SER A 137 31.49 -34.75 9.69
N GLY A 138 31.21 -33.92 10.71
CA GLY A 138 31.70 -34.13 12.07
C GLY A 138 31.17 -35.43 12.70
N LEU A 139 29.92 -35.79 12.43
CA LEU A 139 29.30 -37.03 12.91
C LEU A 139 29.83 -38.31 12.22
N GLN A 140 30.52 -38.19 11.08
CA GLN A 140 31.10 -39.34 10.36
C GLN A 140 32.54 -39.67 10.80
N LEU A 141 33.13 -38.83 11.66
CA LEU A 141 34.49 -38.99 12.18
C LEU A 141 34.51 -39.59 13.60
N GLU A 142 33.35 -39.94 14.17
CA GLU A 142 33.15 -40.74 15.38
C GLU A 142 32.74 -42.18 15.04
#